data_AF-A0A2G6CAV1-F1
#
_entry.id   AF-A0A2G6CAV1-F1
#
_cell.length_a   1.000
_cell.length_b   1.000
_cell.length_c   1.000
_cell.angle_alpha   90.00
_cell.angle_beta   90.00
_cell.angle_gamma   90.00
#
_symmetry.space_group_name_H-M   'P 1'
#
loop_
_entity.id
_entity.type
_entity.pdbx_description
1 polymer ?
#
loop_
_entity_poly.entity_id
_entity_poly.type
_entity_poly.pdbx_seq_one_letter_code
_entity_poly.pdbx_strand_id
1 'polypeptide(L)'
;MFINISTDQVHLALNDEQYFFNRDDVEKTFGPKLIELAKKYNFSDVTVLNGPGGFTNLRVGALCLNMLNTLFEERFNFYDIDKITLYKHLVDQGILPNKGVIYIGQRKNIWDYDFAKDEYTQTQKTKLFKEKIKEDYFFDLVYDEEYFGKKMLAITGNGKQIAITTAEGKVINLDIAKDCNIKPEKYIKANYFIQPILGKQGQ
;
A
#
# COMPACT_ATOMS: atom_id res chain seq x y z
N MET A 1 -6.89 -9.44 9.28
CA MET A 1 -5.82 -8.41 9.36
C MET A 1 -5.73 -7.61 8.07
N PHE A 2 -5.30 -6.35 8.13
CA PHE A 2 -4.88 -5.53 6.99
C PHE A 2 -3.43 -5.09 7.19
N ILE A 3 -2.65 -5.09 6.11
CA ILE A 3 -1.25 -4.65 6.11
C ILE A 3 -0.99 -3.78 4.88
N ASN A 4 -0.36 -2.63 5.08
CA ASN A 4 0.13 -1.77 4.01
C ASN A 4 1.66 -1.70 4.06
N ILE A 5 2.31 -2.28 3.04
CA ILE A 5 3.77 -2.28 2.87
C ILE A 5 4.21 -1.30 1.76
N SER A 6 3.28 -0.48 1.26
CA SER A 6 3.44 0.39 0.10
C SER A 6 3.67 1.86 0.46
N THR A 7 3.78 2.14 1.75
CA THR A 7 3.88 3.48 2.33
C THR A 7 5.28 3.74 2.90
N ASP A 8 5.50 4.95 3.38
CA ASP A 8 6.73 5.38 4.07
C ASP A 8 7.02 4.58 5.35
N GLN A 9 5.95 4.19 6.05
CA GLN A 9 5.96 3.24 7.15
C GLN A 9 5.20 1.97 6.75
N VAL A 10 5.50 0.83 7.36
CA VAL A 10 4.60 -0.32 7.27
C VAL A 10 3.46 -0.10 8.25
N HIS A 11 2.21 -0.18 7.80
CA HIS A 11 1.03 -0.11 8.66
C HIS A 11 0.39 -1.49 8.77
N LEU A 12 0.06 -1.89 9.99
CA LEU A 12 -0.72 -3.08 10.29
C LEU A 12 -1.95 -2.68 11.10
N ALA A 13 -3.11 -3.13 10.66
CA ALA A 13 -4.37 -3.03 11.40
C ALA A 13 -4.96 -4.43 11.66
N LEU A 14 -5.37 -4.68 12.90
CA LEU A 14 -6.06 -5.89 13.29
C LEU A 14 -7.02 -5.58 14.43
N ASN A 15 -8.32 -5.82 14.21
CA ASN A 15 -9.38 -5.41 15.12
C ASN A 15 -9.27 -3.89 15.39
N ASP A 16 -9.25 -3.46 16.66
CA ASP A 16 -9.13 -2.05 17.05
C ASP A 16 -7.67 -1.59 17.24
N GLU A 17 -6.69 -2.47 16.98
CA GLU A 17 -5.26 -2.17 17.15
C GLU A 17 -4.63 -1.75 15.81
N GLN A 18 -3.86 -0.66 15.84
CA GLN A 18 -3.05 -0.17 14.71
C GLN A 18 -1.58 -0.07 15.12
N TYR A 19 -0.69 -0.46 14.22
CA TYR A 19 0.76 -0.45 14.42
C TYR A 19 1.46 0.12 13.20
N PHE A 20 2.43 1.01 13.45
CA PHE A 20 3.24 1.66 12.43
C PHE A 20 4.71 1.33 12.67
N PHE A 21 5.41 0.89 11.62
CA PHE A 21 6.82 0.51 11.68
C PHE A 21 7.63 1.40 10.77
N ASN A 22 8.67 2.02 11.33
CA ASN A 22 9.52 2.92 10.56
C ASN A 22 10.41 2.13 9.61
N ARG A 23 10.74 2.72 8.48
CA ARG A 23 11.63 2.09 7.50
C ARG A 23 12.97 1.67 8.10
N ASP A 24 13.53 2.47 9.02
CA ASP A 24 14.88 2.26 9.56
C ASP A 24 14.96 1.08 10.54
N ASP A 25 13.84 0.64 11.11
CA ASP A 25 13.78 -0.44 12.09
C ASP A 25 12.84 -1.59 11.69
N VAL A 26 12.15 -1.49 10.54
CA VAL A 26 11.16 -2.48 10.07
C VAL A 26 11.69 -3.91 10.06
N GLU A 27 12.97 -4.10 9.72
CA GLU A 27 13.64 -5.41 9.69
C GLU A 27 13.70 -6.08 11.07
N LYS A 28 13.69 -5.29 12.14
CA LYS A 28 13.79 -5.75 13.53
C LYS A 28 12.44 -5.82 14.22
N THR A 29 11.49 -4.97 13.85
CA THR A 29 10.26 -4.75 14.61
C THR A 29 9.03 -5.42 13.99
N PHE A 30 8.93 -5.48 12.66
CA PHE A 30 7.71 -5.95 11.98
C PHE A 30 7.47 -7.45 12.15
N GLY A 31 8.48 -8.28 11.86
CA GLY A 31 8.38 -9.74 11.96
C GLY A 31 7.99 -10.24 13.36
N PRO A 32 8.66 -9.81 14.45
CA PRO A 32 8.28 -10.19 15.80
C PRO A 32 6.85 -9.81 16.16
N LYS A 33 6.38 -8.62 15.76
CA LYS A 33 5.00 -8.19 16.02
C LYS A 33 3.99 -9.04 15.27
N LEU A 34 4.27 -9.44 14.02
CA LEU A 34 3.40 -10.37 13.28
C LEU A 34 3.23 -11.70 14.02
N ILE A 35 4.33 -12.28 14.54
CA ILE A 35 4.28 -13.55 15.29
C ILE A 35 3.49 -13.39 16.59
N GLU A 36 3.70 -12.29 17.32
CA GLU A 36 2.95 -11.97 18.54
C GLU A 36 1.44 -11.96 18.26
N LEU A 37 1.01 -11.20 17.25
CA LEU A 37 -0.40 -11.07 16.88
C LEU A 37 -0.97 -12.39 16.38
N ALA A 38 -0.22 -13.17 15.59
CA ALA A 38 -0.63 -14.47 15.10
C ALA A 38 -0.82 -15.53 16.20
N LYS A 39 -0.12 -15.40 17.33
CA LYS A 39 -0.31 -16.22 18.53
C LYS A 39 -1.47 -15.72 19.40
N LYS A 40 -1.64 -14.40 19.51
CA LYS A 40 -2.69 -13.76 20.32
C LYS A 40 -4.07 -13.94 19.70
N TYR A 41 -4.17 -13.87 18.37
CA TYR A 41 -5.43 -13.83 17.64
C TYR A 41 -5.54 -14.98 16.64
N ASN A 42 -6.76 -15.52 16.51
CA ASN A 42 -7.08 -16.52 15.50
C ASN A 42 -7.63 -15.85 14.23
N PHE A 43 -6.74 -15.49 13.31
CA PHE A 43 -7.11 -14.98 11.99
C PHE A 43 -6.44 -15.82 10.89
N SER A 44 -7.06 -15.86 9.72
CA SER A 44 -6.55 -16.55 8.52
C SER A 44 -6.48 -15.61 7.33
N ASP A 45 -7.41 -14.66 7.20
CA ASP A 45 -7.43 -13.75 6.05
C ASP A 45 -6.63 -12.46 6.34
N VAL A 46 -5.78 -12.11 5.39
CA VAL A 46 -4.90 -10.94 5.46
C VAL A 46 -4.95 -10.18 4.13
N THR A 47 -5.48 -8.96 4.12
CA THR A 47 -5.35 -8.07 2.96
C THR A 47 -4.01 -7.35 3.02
N VAL A 48 -3.30 -7.32 1.89
CA VAL A 48 -1.98 -6.69 1.78
C VAL A 48 -1.98 -5.69 0.65
N LEU A 49 -1.70 -4.43 0.98
CA LEU A 49 -1.49 -3.37 0.00
C LEU A 49 0.00 -3.35 -0.38
N ASN A 50 0.33 -3.83 -1.58
CA ASN A 50 1.67 -4.20 -2.04
C ASN A 50 2.04 -3.54 -3.37
N GLY A 51 2.76 -2.44 -3.29
CA GLY A 51 3.26 -1.66 -4.41
C GLY A 51 2.29 -0.61 -4.96
N PRO A 52 2.81 0.41 -5.66
CA PRO A 52 4.21 0.87 -5.63
C PRO A 52 4.60 1.40 -4.24
N GLY A 53 5.88 1.35 -3.86
CA GLY A 53 6.30 1.78 -2.51
C GLY A 53 7.79 1.64 -2.22
N GLY A 54 8.17 1.80 -0.95
CA GLY A 54 9.56 1.69 -0.50
C GLY A 54 10.12 0.29 -0.70
N PHE A 55 11.22 0.15 -1.45
CA PHE A 55 11.84 -1.15 -1.76
C PHE A 55 12.13 -1.99 -0.50
N THR A 56 12.60 -1.35 0.57
CA THR A 56 12.84 -2.00 1.87
C THR A 56 11.54 -2.55 2.45
N ASN A 57 10.50 -1.73 2.55
CA ASN A 57 9.21 -2.11 3.14
C ASN A 57 8.55 -3.25 2.34
N LEU A 58 8.55 -3.15 1.01
CA LEU A 58 8.00 -4.19 0.13
C LEU A 58 8.73 -5.53 0.31
N ARG A 59 10.07 -5.51 0.35
CA ARG A 59 10.90 -6.72 0.54
C ARG A 59 10.70 -7.37 1.89
N VAL A 60 10.88 -6.58 2.95
CA VAL A 60 10.79 -7.05 4.33
C VAL A 60 9.36 -7.50 4.62
N GLY A 61 8.38 -6.73 4.18
CA GLY A 61 6.96 -7.03 4.28
C GLY A 61 6.60 -8.39 3.69
N ALA A 62 6.89 -8.58 2.40
CA ALA A 62 6.61 -9.84 1.72
C ALA A 62 7.37 -11.03 2.36
N LEU A 63 8.65 -10.85 2.72
CA LEU A 63 9.44 -11.90 3.37
C LEU A 63 8.83 -12.31 4.72
N CYS A 64 8.53 -11.35 5.59
CA CYS A 64 7.98 -11.63 6.92
C CYS A 64 6.60 -12.31 6.82
N LEU A 65 5.76 -11.92 5.87
CA LEU A 65 4.44 -12.54 5.67
C LEU A 65 4.55 -13.98 5.16
N ASN A 66 5.46 -14.22 4.21
CA ASN A 66 5.71 -15.58 3.72
C ASN A 66 6.28 -16.47 4.83
N MET A 67 7.23 -15.96 5.62
CA MET A 67 7.76 -16.69 6.79
C MET A 67 6.67 -16.95 7.83
N LEU A 68 5.81 -15.98 8.10
CA LEU A 68 4.66 -16.15 8.99
C LEU A 68 3.77 -17.29 8.50
N ASN A 69 3.47 -17.35 7.20
CA ASN A 69 2.64 -18.43 6.67
C ASN A 69 3.31 -19.81 6.76
N THR A 70 4.61 -19.88 6.47
CA THR A 70 5.39 -21.12 6.62
C THR A 70 5.42 -21.59 8.08
N LEU A 71 5.61 -20.68 9.04
CA LEU A 71 5.68 -21.01 10.48
C LEU A 71 4.35 -21.47 11.07
N PHE A 72 3.24 -21.10 10.43
CA PHE A 72 1.88 -21.46 10.84
C PHE A 72 1.20 -22.36 9.81
N GLU A 73 1.96 -23.25 9.16
CA GLU A 73 1.45 -24.34 8.32
C GLU A 73 0.45 -23.89 7.23
N GLU A 74 0.78 -22.79 6.53
CA GLU A 74 -0.06 -22.21 5.47
C GLU A 74 -1.46 -21.77 5.89
N ARG A 75 -1.65 -21.50 7.20
CA ARG A 75 -2.92 -21.02 7.79
C ARG A 75 -3.48 -19.78 7.09
N PHE A 76 -2.63 -18.89 6.60
CA PHE A 76 -3.05 -17.59 6.09
C PHE A 76 -3.36 -17.61 4.59
N ASN A 77 -4.34 -16.79 4.22
CA ASN A 77 -4.69 -16.43 2.86
C ASN A 77 -4.41 -14.93 2.68
N PHE A 78 -3.55 -14.61 1.72
CA PHE A 78 -3.20 -13.23 1.41
C PHE A 78 -4.03 -12.72 0.23
N TYR A 79 -4.75 -11.61 0.44
CA TYR A 79 -5.42 -10.85 -0.61
C TYR A 79 -4.48 -9.72 -1.01
N ASP A 80 -3.60 -10.02 -1.95
CA ASP A 80 -2.55 -9.10 -2.43
C ASP A 80 -3.12 -8.15 -3.48
N ILE A 81 -3.08 -6.85 -3.20
CA ILE A 81 -3.57 -5.81 -4.10
C ILE A 81 -2.57 -4.66 -4.13
N ASP A 82 -2.30 -4.12 -5.31
CA ASP A 82 -1.50 -2.91 -5.44
C ASP A 82 -2.36 -1.64 -5.38
N LYS A 83 -1.72 -0.52 -5.02
CA LYS A 83 -2.41 0.78 -4.91
C LYS A 83 -3.02 1.23 -6.23
N ILE A 84 -2.39 0.93 -7.37
CA ILE A 84 -2.90 1.38 -8.67
C ILE A 84 -4.23 0.66 -8.97
N THR A 85 -4.30 -0.65 -8.77
CA THR A 85 -5.52 -1.44 -8.91
C THR A 85 -6.61 -0.96 -7.95
N LEU A 86 -6.27 -0.72 -6.68
CA LEU A 86 -7.23 -0.20 -5.70
C LEU A 86 -7.76 1.19 -6.10
N TYR A 87 -6.87 2.10 -6.50
CA TYR A 87 -7.25 3.46 -6.87
C TYR A 87 -8.01 3.51 -8.18
N LYS A 88 -7.66 2.69 -9.17
CA LYS A 88 -8.46 2.51 -10.40
C LYS A 88 -9.90 2.14 -10.05
N HIS A 89 -10.09 1.15 -9.19
CA HIS A 89 -11.43 0.77 -8.74
C HIS A 89 -12.19 1.95 -8.12
N LEU A 90 -11.55 2.73 -7.24
CA LEU A 90 -12.20 3.90 -6.63
C LEU A 90 -12.50 5.03 -7.63
N VAL A 91 -11.63 5.23 -8.62
CA VAL A 91 -11.85 6.20 -9.71
C VAL A 91 -13.02 5.76 -10.59
N ASP A 92 -13.10 4.48 -10.95
CA ASP A 92 -14.19 3.93 -11.76
C ASP A 92 -15.55 4.06 -11.07
N GLN A 93 -15.57 4.06 -9.73
CA GLN A 93 -16.76 4.31 -8.91
C GLN A 93 -17.07 5.81 -8.70
N GLY A 94 -16.26 6.71 -9.27
CA GLY A 94 -16.39 8.16 -9.07
C GLY A 94 -16.11 8.63 -7.65
N ILE A 95 -15.40 7.83 -6.85
CA ILE A 95 -15.05 8.14 -5.46
C ILE A 95 -13.79 9.00 -5.40
N LEU A 96 -12.79 8.67 -6.22
CA LEU A 96 -11.58 9.46 -6.37
C LEU A 96 -11.58 10.21 -7.71
N PRO A 97 -10.94 11.39 -7.79
CA PRO A 97 -10.66 12.04 -9.06
C PRO A 97 -9.78 11.18 -9.98
N ASN A 98 -9.87 11.42 -11.29
CA ASN A 98 -9.06 10.72 -12.30
C ASN A 98 -7.54 10.97 -12.16
N LYS A 99 -7.11 11.94 -11.37
CA LYS A 99 -5.70 12.30 -11.21
C LYS A 99 -5.25 12.11 -9.78
N GLY A 100 -4.08 11.50 -9.62
CA GLY A 100 -3.52 11.18 -8.31
C GLY A 100 -2.02 11.42 -8.25
N VAL A 101 -1.56 11.87 -7.08
CA VAL A 101 -0.13 11.90 -6.76
C VAL A 101 0.22 10.66 -5.96
N ILE A 102 1.06 9.79 -6.52
CA ILE A 102 1.38 8.46 -5.94
C ILE A 102 2.79 8.45 -5.34
N TYR A 103 2.87 7.98 -4.10
CA TYR A 103 4.12 7.68 -3.41
C TYR A 103 4.73 6.38 -3.94
N ILE A 104 6.02 6.44 -4.28
CA ILE A 104 6.75 5.33 -4.92
C ILE A 104 7.99 4.89 -4.13
N GLY A 105 8.03 5.13 -2.82
CA GLY A 105 9.17 4.71 -2.01
C GLY A 105 10.37 5.65 -1.98
N GLN A 106 10.26 6.82 -2.61
CA GLN A 106 11.34 7.80 -2.73
C GLN A 106 10.97 9.12 -2.05
N ARG A 107 11.94 9.78 -1.41
CA ARG A 107 11.68 11.00 -0.61
C ARG A 107 11.35 12.22 -1.48
N LYS A 108 11.92 12.29 -2.69
CA LYS A 108 11.81 13.44 -3.59
C LYS A 108 10.96 13.18 -4.82
N ASN A 109 10.83 11.93 -5.23
CA ASN A 109 10.16 11.56 -6.48
C ASN A 109 8.83 10.89 -6.19
N ILE A 110 7.87 11.17 -7.05
CA ILE A 110 6.48 10.76 -7.00
C ILE A 110 6.03 10.43 -8.42
N TRP A 111 4.90 9.74 -8.55
CA TRP A 111 4.20 9.66 -9.82
C TRP A 111 3.04 10.65 -9.85
N ASP A 112 2.98 11.44 -10.92
CA ASP A 112 1.79 12.16 -11.35
C ASP A 112 1.04 11.20 -12.29
N TYR A 113 -0.08 10.66 -11.81
CA TYR A 113 -0.81 9.56 -12.46
C TYR A 113 -2.16 10.05 -12.99
N ASP A 114 -2.46 9.74 -14.25
CA ASP A 114 -3.76 9.93 -14.89
C ASP A 114 -4.44 8.57 -15.04
N PHE A 115 -5.39 8.28 -14.15
CA PHE A 115 -6.11 7.01 -14.08
C PHE A 115 -7.07 6.81 -15.25
N ALA A 116 -7.57 7.90 -15.87
CA ALA A 116 -8.43 7.81 -17.04
C ALA A 116 -7.66 7.35 -18.29
N LYS A 117 -6.36 7.67 -18.36
CA LYS A 117 -5.47 7.27 -19.46
C LYS A 117 -4.61 6.06 -19.16
N ASP A 118 -4.52 5.69 -17.90
CA ASP A 118 -3.59 4.70 -17.37
C ASP A 118 -2.11 5.05 -17.64
N GLU A 119 -1.77 6.33 -17.46
CA GLU A 119 -0.43 6.86 -17.74
C GLU A 119 0.14 7.57 -16.52
N TYR A 120 1.46 7.54 -16.35
CA TYR A 120 2.13 8.28 -15.30
C TYR A 120 3.41 8.96 -15.77
N THR A 121 3.75 10.06 -15.11
CA THR A 121 5.05 10.72 -15.23
C THR A 121 5.74 10.71 -13.88
N GLN A 122 7.00 10.25 -13.84
CA GLN A 122 7.83 10.42 -12.64
C GLN A 122 8.31 11.87 -12.56
N THR A 123 7.97 12.55 -11.46
CA THR A 123 8.33 13.96 -11.23
C THR A 123 8.85 14.18 -9.82
N GLN A 124 9.51 15.32 -9.61
CA GLN A 124 9.94 15.74 -8.28
C GLN A 124 8.77 16.41 -7.55
N LYS A 125 8.63 16.10 -6.26
CA LYS A 125 7.63 16.69 -5.37
C LYS A 125 7.67 18.23 -5.45
N THR A 126 8.84 18.82 -5.23
CA THR A 126 8.99 20.29 -5.24
C THR A 126 8.57 20.94 -6.57
N LYS A 127 8.73 20.23 -7.70
CA LYS A 127 8.31 20.72 -9.02
C LYS A 127 6.78 20.72 -9.13
N LEU A 128 6.15 19.57 -8.86
CA LEU A 128 4.70 19.42 -8.96
C LEU A 128 3.96 20.41 -8.04
N PHE A 129 4.45 20.57 -6.81
CA PHE A 129 3.84 21.48 -5.83
C PHE A 129 3.99 22.97 -6.21
N LYS A 130 5.07 23.34 -6.92
CA LYS A 130 5.26 24.71 -7.45
C LYS A 130 4.34 25.03 -8.62
N GLU A 131 4.02 24.03 -9.45
CA GLU A 131 3.17 24.17 -10.63
C GLU A 131 1.66 24.25 -10.30
N LYS A 132 1.31 24.37 -9.00
CA LYS A 132 -0.04 24.27 -8.40
C LYS A 132 -0.70 22.93 -8.73
N ILE A 133 -0.69 22.02 -7.76
CA ILE A 133 -1.59 20.87 -7.80
C ILE A 133 -3.02 21.40 -7.89
N LYS A 134 -3.71 21.00 -8.95
CA LYS A 134 -5.08 21.40 -9.24
C LYS A 134 -6.02 20.72 -8.24
N GLU A 135 -7.17 21.35 -7.97
CA GLU A 135 -8.17 20.89 -6.99
C GLU A 135 -8.75 19.50 -7.33
N ASP A 136 -8.50 18.98 -8.53
CA ASP A 136 -8.95 17.68 -9.05
C ASP A 136 -7.96 16.53 -8.81
N TYR A 137 -6.97 16.69 -7.93
CA TYR A 137 -6.02 15.64 -7.57
C TYR A 137 -6.34 15.02 -6.20
N PHE A 138 -6.29 13.69 -6.11
CA PHE A 138 -6.10 13.03 -4.82
C PHE A 138 -4.62 12.78 -4.52
N PHE A 139 -4.32 12.57 -3.24
CA PHE A 139 -2.99 12.22 -2.76
C PHE A 139 -3.03 10.83 -2.15
N ASP A 140 -2.11 9.98 -2.61
CA ASP A 140 -1.87 8.64 -2.09
C ASP A 140 -1.62 8.66 -0.59
N LEU A 141 -1.90 7.57 0.12
CA LEU A 141 -1.69 7.48 1.57
C LEU A 141 -0.19 7.49 1.91
N VAL A 142 0.22 8.36 2.83
CA VAL A 142 1.54 8.42 3.47
C VAL A 142 1.32 8.82 4.93
N TYR A 143 2.04 8.22 5.88
CA TYR A 143 1.85 8.49 7.31
C TYR A 143 2.66 9.67 7.82
N ASP A 144 3.78 9.99 7.18
CA ASP A 144 4.44 11.29 7.32
C ASP A 144 3.53 12.41 6.77
N GLU A 145 2.80 13.08 7.67
CA GLU A 145 1.87 14.17 7.35
C GLU A 145 2.54 15.34 6.61
N GLU A 146 3.85 15.55 6.84
CA GLU A 146 4.63 16.59 6.17
C GLU A 146 5.03 16.19 4.75
N TYR A 147 4.85 14.91 4.37
CA TYR A 147 5.28 14.44 3.06
C TYR A 147 4.55 15.18 1.95
N PHE A 148 3.21 15.26 1.99
CA PHE A 148 2.44 16.03 1.02
C PHE A 148 1.86 17.32 1.59
N GLY A 149 1.83 17.49 2.92
CA GLY A 149 1.29 18.70 3.56
C GLY A 149 -0.20 18.94 3.28
N LYS A 150 -0.96 17.88 2.97
CA LYS A 150 -2.40 17.89 2.68
C LYS A 150 -3.08 16.68 3.32
N LYS A 151 -4.39 16.76 3.55
CA LYS A 151 -5.18 15.62 4.03
C LYS A 151 -5.11 14.46 3.03
N MET A 152 -4.91 13.27 3.58
CA MET A 152 -4.57 12.06 2.83
C MET A 152 -5.70 11.03 2.90
N LEU A 153 -5.67 10.05 2.01
CA LEU A 153 -6.45 8.83 2.19
C LEU A 153 -5.96 8.10 3.45
N ALA A 154 -6.87 7.55 4.25
CA ALA A 154 -6.54 6.61 5.31
C ALA A 154 -7.17 5.26 5.00
N ILE A 155 -6.45 4.17 5.27
CA ILE A 155 -6.94 2.81 5.02
C ILE A 155 -6.71 1.95 6.26
N THR A 156 -7.78 1.34 6.75
CA THR A 156 -7.78 0.34 7.82
C THR A 156 -8.51 -0.90 7.34
N GLY A 157 -8.41 -2.02 8.05
CA GLY A 157 -9.19 -3.19 7.65
C GLY A 157 -9.01 -4.40 8.54
N ASN A 158 -9.87 -5.38 8.31
CA ASN A 158 -9.77 -6.68 8.94
C ASN A 158 -10.17 -7.80 7.98
N GLY A 159 -9.19 -8.61 7.57
CA GLY A 159 -9.45 -9.74 6.69
C GLY A 159 -9.57 -9.21 5.28
N LYS A 160 -10.67 -9.51 4.60
CA LYS A 160 -10.97 -9.03 3.24
C LYS A 160 -11.59 -7.63 3.22
N GLN A 161 -12.12 -7.20 4.37
CA GLN A 161 -12.80 -5.92 4.47
C GLN A 161 -11.81 -4.82 4.80
N ILE A 162 -11.82 -3.76 3.99
CA ILE A 162 -11.09 -2.54 4.27
C ILE A 162 -12.06 -1.36 4.34
N ALA A 163 -11.71 -0.38 5.16
CA ALA A 163 -12.34 0.93 5.22
C ALA A 163 -11.35 1.96 4.71
N ILE A 164 -11.80 2.80 3.77
CA ILE A 164 -11.04 3.89 3.19
C ILE A 164 -11.72 5.19 3.59
N THR A 165 -10.99 6.06 4.27
CA THR A 165 -11.45 7.40 4.63
C THR A 165 -10.84 8.40 3.66
N THR A 166 -11.67 9.14 2.93
CA THR A 166 -11.21 10.20 2.02
C THR A 166 -10.74 11.44 2.79
N ALA A 167 -10.07 12.35 2.10
CA ALA A 167 -9.65 13.64 2.66
C ALA A 167 -10.83 14.48 3.18
N GLU A 168 -12.03 14.32 2.58
CA GLU A 168 -13.27 14.96 3.05
C GLU A 168 -13.94 14.23 4.24
N GLY A 169 -13.36 13.11 4.69
CA GLY A 169 -13.89 12.30 5.80
C GLY A 169 -14.97 11.29 5.40
N LYS A 170 -15.21 11.09 4.10
CA LYS A 170 -16.13 10.05 3.62
C LYS A 170 -15.50 8.68 3.84
N VAL A 171 -16.23 7.77 4.48
CA VAL A 171 -15.80 6.38 4.69
C VAL A 171 -16.41 5.49 3.62
N ILE A 172 -15.58 4.72 2.93
CA ILE A 172 -15.97 3.69 1.96
C ILE A 172 -15.51 2.34 2.50
N ASN A 173 -16.43 1.37 2.57
CA ASN A 173 -16.10 0.01 2.94
C ASN A 173 -16.07 -0.86 1.68
N LEU A 174 -15.01 -1.66 1.53
CA LEU A 174 -14.80 -2.57 0.41
C LEU A 174 -14.51 -3.97 0.92
N ASP A 175 -15.03 -4.98 0.24
CA ASP A 175 -14.51 -6.35 0.28
C ASP A 175 -13.56 -6.53 -0.91
N ILE A 176 -12.25 -6.50 -0.64
CA ILE A 176 -11.23 -6.52 -1.69
C ILE A 176 -11.32 -7.76 -2.58
N ALA A 177 -11.74 -8.90 -2.04
CA ALA A 177 -11.84 -10.12 -2.82
C ALA A 177 -12.97 -10.03 -3.86
N LYS A 178 -14.08 -9.40 -3.48
CA LYS A 178 -15.26 -9.25 -4.34
C LYS A 178 -15.16 -8.03 -5.24
N ASP A 179 -14.87 -6.87 -4.66
CA ASP A 179 -14.97 -5.57 -5.33
C ASP A 179 -13.79 -5.34 -6.27
N CYS A 180 -12.59 -5.81 -5.91
CA CYS A 180 -11.39 -5.73 -6.73
C CYS A 180 -11.04 -7.05 -7.44
N ASN A 181 -11.89 -8.08 -7.34
CA ASN A 181 -11.69 -9.41 -7.96
C ASN A 181 -10.33 -10.06 -7.59
N ILE A 182 -9.90 -9.89 -6.35
CA ILE A 182 -8.62 -10.43 -5.86
C ILE A 182 -8.82 -11.84 -5.31
N LYS A 183 -8.01 -12.78 -5.81
CA LYS A 183 -7.97 -14.16 -5.32
C LYS A 183 -6.97 -14.29 -4.18
N PRO A 184 -7.24 -15.16 -3.19
CA PRO A 184 -6.28 -15.41 -2.13
C PRO A 184 -5.06 -16.17 -2.66
N GLU A 185 -3.88 -15.74 -2.22
CA GLU A 185 -2.61 -16.42 -2.44
C GLU A 185 -2.04 -16.95 -1.12
N LYS A 186 -1.18 -17.95 -1.20
CA LYS A 186 -0.45 -18.49 -0.03
C LYS A 186 0.88 -17.78 0.23
N TYR A 187 1.41 -17.10 -0.79
CA TYR A 187 2.67 -16.39 -0.69
C TYR A 187 2.58 -15.09 -1.48
N ILE A 188 3.21 -14.04 -0.96
CA ILE A 188 3.23 -12.72 -1.57
C ILE A 188 4.57 -12.50 -2.26
N LYS A 189 4.54 -11.86 -3.43
CA LYS A 189 5.74 -11.35 -4.10
C LYS A 189 5.75 -9.83 -3.99
N ALA A 190 6.85 -9.27 -3.52
CA ALA A 190 7.01 -7.82 -3.44
C ALA A 190 6.81 -7.19 -4.83
N ASN A 191 5.84 -6.27 -4.93
CA ASN A 191 5.49 -5.63 -6.20
C ASN A 191 6.17 -4.25 -6.31
N TYR A 192 7.29 -4.22 -7.03
CA TYR A 192 8.11 -3.01 -7.11
C TYR A 192 7.61 -1.99 -8.13
N PHE A 193 6.74 -2.38 -9.06
CA PHE A 193 6.29 -1.54 -10.18
C PHE A 193 7.40 -0.92 -11.04
N ILE A 194 8.65 -1.32 -10.83
CA ILE A 194 9.83 -0.89 -11.55
C ILE A 194 10.47 -2.17 -12.07
N GLN A 195 10.57 -2.31 -13.39
CA GLN A 195 11.46 -3.34 -13.93
C GLN A 195 12.90 -2.96 -13.56
N PRO A 196 13.70 -3.89 -13.01
CA PRO A 196 15.12 -3.62 -12.82
C PRO A 196 15.71 -3.22 -14.17
N ILE A 197 16.43 -2.10 -14.21
CA ILE A 197 17.26 -1.79 -15.36
C ILE A 197 18.39 -2.83 -15.32
N LEU A 198 18.19 -3.96 -15.99
CA LEU A 198 19.27 -4.87 -16.34
C LEU A 198 20.17 -4.06 -17.27
N GLY A 199 21.26 -3.53 -16.72
CA GLY A 199 22.26 -2.83 -17.52
C GLY A 199 22.58 -3.69 -18.73
N LYS A 200 22.51 -3.10 -19.93
CA LYS A 200 22.94 -3.76 -21.16
C LYS A 200 24.32 -4.35 -20.88
N GLN A 201 24.40 -5.68 -20.74
CA GLN A 201 25.66 -6.37 -20.89
C GLN A 201 26.08 -6.09 -22.32
N GLY A 202 27.17 -5.34 -22.49
CA GLY A 202 27.70 -5.01 -23.79
C GLY A 202 27.86 -6.29 -24.61
N GLN A 203 27.20 -6.31 -25.76
CA GLN A 203 27.60 -7.13 -26.90
C GLN A 203 28.39 -6.22 -27.83
#